data_AF-A0A1V5XLF7-F1
#
_entry.id   AF-A0A1V5XLF7-F1
#
_cell.length_a   1.000
_cell.length_b   1.000
_cell.length_c   1.000
_cell.angle_alpha   90.00
_cell.angle_beta   90.00
_cell.angle_gamma   90.00
#
_symmetry.space_group_name_H-M   'P 1'
#
loop_
_entity.id
_entity.type
_entity.pdbx_description
1 polymer ?
#
loop_
_entity_poly.entity_id
_entity_poly.type
_entity_poly.pdbx_seq_one_letter_code
_entity_poly.pdbx_strand_id
1 'polypeptide(L)'
;MAQPKTQLTFRQRLDELLQPYRGDPSQPRTGLWIDVFLILAILASSATVVIEHTTDAVRHPLLHQGLLIAEAAFTLLFTIEYVLRWYASPNRWRYPFTTYALIDLIAILPSFLMFSHVMGIGSEFLMLRTVRLLRTLRFLRLLRLLRILRHGYTLYRLAVVTRIYASALVYQYRLGRLARLGLISLASWIAGANLVHLIERLSTTANSQSPYASDYWESYWGVLVFIISGMDAPEPISLGGRIVVTLLLLVGICIVAVFTGEVVSVLVRSEERSGRMALKPPGLKLAEHIVILGRNDHLEKIIQQVHHALAGRHYILVVCQEAEQLPSPGPRVHGRVFALEGNPARDDVLNAANLEDARRVIVLSAADTQASPLERDNIALMHAIAAVARNKRIPLVLELQEPESLRYASSIQSADCLVSRSFGEMLMSQSVHNKGVAEIYDELMTFSPNTNEFHRLRVPPSLVGSTFRQAQEYFLDLDSEAILLLGIDGPEQQAYQDFRLCVGNDADNPLRDHVLTASDYLIVCAVERPGFEPHHPEKAWQTHELPRR
;
A
#
# COMPACT_ATOMS: atom_id res chain seq x y z
N MET A 1 -10.03 20.01 -19.67
CA MET A 1 -11.52 19.98 -19.76
C MET A 1 -12.00 18.73 -19.03
N ALA A 2 -12.63 18.90 -17.86
CA ALA A 2 -13.26 17.79 -17.15
C ALA A 2 -14.54 17.40 -17.90
N GLN A 3 -14.66 16.14 -18.32
CA GLN A 3 -15.90 15.64 -18.89
C GLN A 3 -17.05 15.81 -17.88
N PRO A 4 -18.26 16.22 -18.32
CA PRO A 4 -19.40 16.35 -17.42
C PRO A 4 -19.72 14.96 -16.83
N LYS A 5 -19.80 14.86 -15.49
CA LYS A 5 -20.27 13.66 -14.80
C LYS A 5 -21.67 13.33 -15.30
N THR A 6 -21.78 12.37 -16.22
CA THR A 6 -23.05 11.81 -16.67
C THR A 6 -23.82 11.35 -15.45
N GLN A 7 -25.05 11.84 -15.28
CA GLN A 7 -25.89 11.43 -14.16
C GLN A 7 -26.16 9.92 -14.28
N LEU A 8 -25.51 9.14 -13.42
CA LEU A 8 -25.71 7.70 -13.34
C LEU A 8 -27.20 7.42 -13.12
N THR A 9 -27.76 6.57 -13.99
CA THR A 9 -29.13 6.07 -13.83
C THR A 9 -29.26 5.34 -12.49
N PHE A 10 -30.46 5.29 -11.91
CA PHE A 10 -30.71 4.60 -10.63
C PHE A 10 -30.13 3.17 -10.60
N ARG A 11 -30.20 2.47 -11.74
CA ARG A 11 -29.62 1.14 -11.92
C ARG A 11 -28.10 1.12 -11.83
N GLN A 12 -27.42 2.06 -12.48
CA GLN A 12 -25.97 2.15 -12.42
C GLN A 12 -25.47 2.52 -11.02
N ARG A 13 -26.21 3.38 -10.30
CA ARG A 13 -25.91 3.67 -8.89
C ARG A 13 -26.10 2.44 -8.00
N LEU A 14 -27.15 1.66 -8.25
CA LEU A 14 -27.40 0.42 -7.52
C LEU A 14 -26.33 -0.63 -7.82
N ASP A 15 -25.89 -0.77 -9.06
CA ASP A 15 -24.80 -1.66 -9.46
C ASP A 15 -23.48 -1.24 -8.79
N GLU A 16 -23.16 0.06 -8.81
CA GLU A 16 -21.96 0.60 -8.14
C GLU A 16 -21.96 0.36 -6.62
N LEU A 17 -23.13 0.44 -5.97
CA LEU A 17 -23.27 0.17 -4.53
C LEU A 17 -23.22 -1.31 -4.17
N LEU A 18 -23.72 -2.21 -5.05
CA LEU A 18 -23.83 -3.64 -4.78
C LEU A 18 -22.64 -4.46 -5.27
N GLN A 19 -21.79 -3.87 -6.13
CA GLN A 19 -20.54 -4.48 -6.52
C GLN A 19 -19.60 -4.58 -5.32
N PRO A 20 -18.83 -5.69 -5.19
CA PRO A 20 -17.88 -5.85 -4.10
C PRO A 20 -16.94 -4.65 -4.08
N TYR A 21 -16.75 -4.08 -2.91
CA TYR A 21 -15.91 -2.91 -2.74
C TYR A 21 -14.47 -3.22 -3.10
N ARG A 22 -14.02 -2.72 -4.27
CA ARG A 22 -12.66 -2.93 -4.80
C ARG A 22 -11.70 -1.88 -4.27
N GLY A 23 -12.25 -0.81 -3.72
CA GLY A 23 -11.47 0.21 -3.05
C GLY A 23 -10.85 1.26 -3.96
N ASP A 24 -11.38 1.36 -5.17
CA ASP A 24 -11.14 2.43 -6.14
C ASP A 24 -11.59 3.78 -5.54
N PRO A 25 -10.80 4.87 -5.67
CA PRO A 25 -11.18 6.20 -5.19
C PRO A 25 -12.52 6.71 -5.75
N SER A 26 -12.98 6.17 -6.88
CA SER A 26 -14.28 6.47 -7.47
C SER A 26 -15.48 5.86 -6.72
N GLN A 27 -15.28 4.76 -5.96
CA GLN A 27 -16.37 4.03 -5.31
C GLN A 27 -16.77 4.63 -3.95
N PRO A 28 -18.08 4.78 -3.66
CA PRO A 28 -18.53 5.30 -2.39
C PRO A 28 -18.22 4.33 -1.22
N ARG A 29 -17.81 4.87 -0.07
CA ARG A 29 -17.54 4.09 1.17
C ARG A 29 -18.75 3.33 1.69
N THR A 30 -19.96 3.65 1.22
CA THR A 30 -21.19 2.92 1.55
C THR A 30 -21.15 1.47 1.07
N GLY A 31 -20.52 1.19 -0.08
CA GLY A 31 -20.36 -0.18 -0.58
C GLY A 31 -19.55 -1.06 0.39
N LEU A 32 -18.52 -0.50 1.03
CA LEU A 32 -17.75 -1.20 2.06
C LEU A 32 -18.65 -1.66 3.21
N TRP A 33 -19.47 -0.75 3.78
CA TRP A 33 -20.34 -1.07 4.91
C TRP A 33 -21.41 -2.11 4.56
N ILE A 34 -21.96 -2.05 3.34
CA ILE A 34 -22.90 -3.06 2.85
C ILE A 34 -22.23 -4.43 2.79
N ASP A 35 -21.02 -4.53 2.25
CA ASP A 35 -20.28 -5.79 2.19
C ASP A 35 -19.94 -6.33 3.59
N VAL A 36 -19.52 -5.48 4.52
CA VAL A 36 -19.26 -5.88 5.92
C VAL A 36 -20.54 -6.41 6.56
N PHE A 37 -21.65 -5.70 6.40
CA PHE A 37 -22.95 -6.13 6.90
C PHE A 37 -23.37 -7.49 6.33
N LEU A 38 -23.20 -7.71 5.02
CA LEU A 38 -23.51 -8.98 4.38
C LEU A 38 -22.61 -10.12 4.90
N ILE A 39 -21.31 -9.87 5.11
CA ILE A 39 -20.39 -10.86 5.70
C ILE A 39 -20.84 -11.23 7.12
N LEU A 40 -21.17 -10.23 7.96
CA LEU A 40 -21.66 -10.48 9.32
C LEU A 40 -22.99 -11.24 9.31
N ALA A 41 -23.90 -10.91 8.40
CA ALA A 41 -25.16 -11.62 8.22
C ALA A 41 -24.92 -13.08 7.80
N ILE A 42 -23.96 -13.36 6.91
CA ILE A 42 -23.57 -14.72 6.51
C ILE A 42 -23.02 -15.51 7.71
N LEU A 43 -22.14 -14.91 8.50
CA LEU A 43 -21.58 -15.55 9.69
C LEU A 43 -22.66 -15.82 10.74
N ALA A 44 -23.51 -14.83 11.04
CA ALA A 44 -24.63 -14.99 11.97
C ALA A 44 -25.62 -16.07 11.49
N SER A 45 -25.96 -16.07 10.20
CA SER A 45 -26.80 -17.08 9.57
C SER A 45 -26.17 -18.47 9.56
N SER A 46 -24.84 -18.59 9.57
CA SER A 46 -24.18 -19.90 9.64
C SER A 46 -24.11 -20.39 11.07
N ALA A 47 -23.92 -19.46 12.03
CA ALA A 47 -23.95 -19.76 13.46
C ALA A 47 -25.30 -20.31 13.92
N THR A 48 -26.43 -19.85 13.36
CA THR A 48 -27.75 -20.41 13.69
C THR A 48 -27.83 -21.92 13.42
N VAL A 49 -27.21 -22.40 12.34
CA VAL A 49 -27.16 -23.83 12.00
C VAL A 49 -26.35 -24.62 13.03
N VAL A 50 -25.22 -24.07 13.46
CA VAL A 50 -24.37 -24.70 14.48
C VAL A 50 -25.10 -24.75 15.82
N ILE A 51 -25.70 -23.63 16.23
CA ILE A 51 -26.47 -23.53 17.49
C ILE A 51 -27.66 -24.50 17.49
N GLU A 52 -28.41 -24.57 16.38
CA GLU A 52 -29.56 -25.49 16.25
C GLU A 52 -29.18 -26.94 16.58
N HIS A 53 -27.97 -27.36 16.19
CA HIS A 53 -27.48 -28.72 16.40
C HIS A 53 -26.78 -28.93 17.74
N THR A 54 -25.98 -27.97 18.23
CA THR A 54 -25.24 -28.17 19.49
C THR A 54 -26.14 -28.12 20.72
N THR A 55 -27.24 -27.36 20.68
CA THR A 55 -28.15 -27.21 21.82
C THR A 55 -29.36 -28.15 21.79
N ASP A 56 -29.42 -29.09 20.84
CA ASP A 56 -30.63 -29.88 20.58
C ASP A 56 -31.88 -28.98 20.60
N ALA A 57 -31.86 -27.88 19.83
CA ALA A 57 -32.83 -26.78 19.92
C ALA A 57 -34.30 -27.24 19.91
N VAL A 58 -34.57 -28.43 19.37
CA VAL A 58 -35.84 -29.16 19.42
C VAL A 58 -36.41 -29.31 20.84
N ARG A 59 -35.57 -29.36 21.88
CA ARG A 59 -35.99 -29.49 23.29
C ARG A 59 -36.47 -28.16 23.89
N HIS A 60 -36.13 -27.02 23.30
CA HIS A 60 -36.51 -25.69 23.79
C HIS A 60 -37.40 -24.95 22.76
N PRO A 61 -38.73 -24.96 22.95
CA PRO A 61 -39.67 -24.47 21.92
C PRO A 61 -39.48 -23.00 21.56
N LEU A 62 -39.16 -22.14 22.54
CA LEU A 62 -38.93 -20.70 22.30
C LEU A 62 -37.65 -20.45 21.48
N LEU A 63 -36.56 -21.17 21.78
CA LEU A 63 -35.30 -21.06 21.07
C LEU A 63 -35.43 -21.61 19.64
N HIS A 64 -36.15 -22.73 19.47
CA HIS A 64 -36.44 -23.28 18.15
C HIS A 64 -37.23 -22.31 17.27
N GLN A 65 -38.29 -21.68 17.81
CA GLN A 65 -39.07 -20.68 17.10
C GLN A 65 -38.23 -19.45 16.71
N GLY A 66 -37.40 -18.95 17.63
CA GLY A 66 -36.48 -17.84 17.34
C GLY A 66 -35.51 -18.16 16.21
N LEU A 67 -34.92 -19.35 16.20
CA LEU A 67 -34.00 -19.80 15.15
C LEU A 67 -34.69 -19.94 13.78
N LEU A 68 -35.94 -20.41 13.74
CA LEU A 68 -36.72 -20.49 12.50
C LEU A 68 -37.05 -19.11 11.93
N ILE A 69 -37.43 -18.16 12.79
CA ILE A 69 -37.70 -16.77 12.37
C ILE A 69 -36.41 -16.12 11.85
N ALA A 70 -35.29 -16.31 12.55
CA ALA A 70 -33.99 -15.82 12.12
C ALA A 70 -33.57 -16.42 10.76
N GLU A 71 -33.76 -17.72 10.57
CA GLU A 71 -33.49 -18.40 9.30
C GLU A 71 -34.32 -17.82 8.15
N ALA A 72 -35.61 -17.59 8.38
CA ALA A 72 -36.51 -16.99 7.39
C ALA A 72 -36.08 -15.54 7.06
N ALA A 73 -35.72 -14.75 8.07
CA ALA A 73 -35.24 -13.39 7.91
C ALA A 73 -33.93 -13.32 7.10
N PHE A 74 -32.94 -14.16 7.42
CA PHE A 74 -31.69 -14.24 6.66
C PHE A 74 -31.91 -14.71 5.22
N THR A 75 -32.75 -15.73 5.02
CA THR A 75 -33.09 -16.23 3.68
C THR A 75 -33.77 -15.15 2.84
N LEU A 76 -34.70 -14.39 3.42
CA LEU A 76 -35.35 -13.26 2.75
C LEU A 76 -34.34 -12.16 2.40
N LEU A 77 -33.49 -11.77 3.35
CA LEU A 77 -32.43 -10.76 3.14
C LEU A 77 -31.53 -11.15 1.96
N PHE A 78 -31.04 -12.38 1.94
CA PHE A 78 -30.18 -12.90 0.87
C PHE A 78 -30.89 -13.03 -0.47
N THR A 79 -32.18 -13.36 -0.47
CA THR A 79 -33.00 -13.42 -1.68
C THR A 79 -33.18 -12.02 -2.27
N ILE A 80 -33.51 -11.03 -1.44
CA ILE A 80 -33.62 -9.63 -1.86
C ILE A 80 -32.29 -9.15 -2.45
N GLU A 81 -31.19 -9.42 -1.76
CA GLU A 81 -29.84 -9.08 -2.22
C GLU A 81 -29.49 -9.72 -3.58
N TYR A 82 -29.82 -11.01 -3.78
CA TYR A 82 -29.65 -11.69 -5.07
C TYR A 82 -30.49 -11.05 -6.19
N VAL A 83 -31.76 -10.76 -5.93
CA VAL A 83 -32.67 -10.14 -6.92
C VAL A 83 -32.23 -8.72 -7.26
N LEU A 84 -31.83 -7.92 -6.27
CA LEU A 84 -31.30 -6.56 -6.51
C LEU A 84 -30.05 -6.60 -7.38
N ARG A 85 -29.14 -7.56 -7.12
CA ARG A 85 -27.92 -7.75 -7.92
C ARG A 85 -28.22 -8.23 -9.33
N TRP A 86 -29.22 -9.10 -9.51
CA TRP A 86 -29.70 -9.49 -10.83
C TRP A 86 -30.28 -8.30 -11.60
N TYR A 87 -31.12 -7.49 -10.95
CA TYR A 87 -31.72 -6.31 -11.57
C TYR A 87 -30.70 -5.25 -11.98
N ALA A 88 -29.68 -5.03 -11.13
CA ALA A 88 -28.62 -4.05 -11.34
C ALA A 88 -27.58 -4.48 -12.40
N SER A 89 -27.42 -5.79 -12.62
CA SER A 89 -26.41 -6.32 -13.54
C SER A 89 -26.62 -5.84 -15.00
N PRO A 90 -25.53 -5.46 -15.71
CA PRO A 90 -25.61 -5.01 -17.11
C PRO A 90 -26.28 -6.02 -18.04
N ASN A 91 -26.01 -7.33 -17.84
CA ASN A 91 -26.51 -8.42 -18.67
C ASN A 91 -27.38 -9.39 -17.85
N ARG A 92 -28.67 -9.10 -17.77
CA ARG A 92 -29.64 -9.83 -16.94
C ARG A 92 -29.73 -11.32 -17.22
N TRP A 93 -29.70 -11.71 -18.49
CA TRP A 93 -29.80 -13.12 -18.88
C TRP A 93 -28.54 -13.92 -18.55
N ARG A 94 -27.38 -13.24 -18.49
CA ARG A 94 -26.11 -13.89 -18.19
C ARG A 94 -25.79 -13.91 -16.69
N TYR A 95 -26.33 -12.96 -15.93
CA TYR A 95 -26.10 -12.85 -14.49
C TYR A 95 -26.30 -14.16 -13.71
N PRO A 96 -27.45 -14.88 -13.80
CA PRO A 96 -27.69 -16.09 -13.01
C PRO A 96 -26.71 -17.24 -13.32
N PHE A 97 -26.07 -17.22 -14.50
CA PHE A 97 -25.06 -18.20 -14.90
C PHE A 97 -23.61 -17.78 -14.57
N THR A 98 -23.41 -16.66 -13.88
CA THR A 98 -22.10 -16.27 -13.38
C THR A 98 -21.72 -17.08 -12.14
N THR A 99 -20.43 -17.35 -11.95
CA THR A 99 -19.93 -18.16 -10.82
C THR A 99 -20.42 -17.65 -9.46
N TYR A 100 -20.39 -16.33 -9.24
CA TYR A 100 -20.84 -15.73 -7.97
C TYR A 100 -22.35 -15.78 -7.79
N ALA A 101 -23.13 -15.59 -8.87
CA ALA A 101 -24.59 -15.74 -8.78
C ALA A 101 -25.00 -17.19 -8.54
N LEU A 102 -24.26 -18.15 -9.10
CA LEU A 102 -24.50 -19.57 -8.85
C LEU A 102 -24.21 -19.93 -7.38
N ILE A 103 -23.13 -19.42 -6.80
CA ILE A 103 -22.82 -19.59 -5.36
C ILE A 103 -23.95 -19.02 -4.50
N ASP A 104 -24.42 -17.83 -4.84
CA ASP A 104 -25.53 -17.18 -4.11
C ASP A 104 -26.83 -17.99 -4.21
N LEU A 105 -27.14 -18.51 -5.40
CA LEU A 105 -28.32 -19.35 -5.64
C LEU A 105 -28.24 -20.66 -4.85
N ILE A 106 -27.11 -21.37 -4.92
CA ILE A 106 -26.88 -22.63 -4.19
C ILE A 106 -27.01 -22.42 -2.67
N ALA A 107 -26.58 -21.26 -2.16
CA ALA A 107 -26.63 -20.93 -0.74
C ALA A 107 -28.05 -20.60 -0.21
N ILE A 108 -28.97 -20.16 -1.08
CA ILE A 108 -30.35 -19.82 -0.74
C ILE A 108 -31.28 -21.04 -0.94
N LEU A 109 -30.95 -21.91 -1.91
CA LEU A 109 -31.78 -23.04 -2.33
C LEU A 109 -32.24 -23.96 -1.16
N PRO A 110 -31.38 -24.38 -0.21
CA PRO A 110 -31.80 -25.29 0.87
C PRO A 110 -32.93 -24.73 1.74
N SER A 111 -32.90 -23.42 2.04
CA SER A 111 -33.93 -22.80 2.87
C SER A 111 -35.20 -22.50 2.12
N PHE A 112 -35.11 -22.23 0.81
CA PHE A 112 -36.29 -22.07 -0.04
C PHE A 112 -37.08 -23.39 -0.16
N LEU A 113 -36.37 -24.52 -0.33
CA LEU A 113 -36.97 -25.86 -0.37
C LEU A 113 -37.62 -26.25 0.97
N MET A 114 -37.05 -25.82 2.10
CA MET A 114 -37.64 -26.02 3.42
C MET A 114 -38.90 -25.17 3.62
N PHE A 115 -38.91 -23.93 3.13
CA PHE A 115 -40.03 -23.01 3.26
C PHE A 115 -41.24 -23.43 2.41
N SER A 116 -41.02 -23.84 1.15
CA SER A 116 -42.10 -24.29 0.26
C SER A 116 -42.86 -25.49 0.83
N HIS A 117 -42.16 -26.38 1.53
CA HIS A 117 -42.75 -27.49 2.26
C HIS A 117 -43.61 -27.03 3.45
N VAL A 118 -43.12 -26.09 4.27
CA VAL A 118 -43.87 -25.56 5.44
C VAL A 118 -45.16 -24.86 5.02
N MET A 119 -45.16 -24.20 3.86
CA MET A 119 -46.34 -23.50 3.31
C MET A 119 -47.33 -24.42 2.56
N GLY A 120 -47.05 -25.73 2.44
CA GLY A 120 -47.98 -26.69 1.83
C GLY A 120 -48.16 -26.57 0.31
N ILE A 121 -47.22 -25.94 -0.40
CA ILE A 121 -47.33 -25.68 -1.86
C ILE A 121 -46.82 -26.89 -2.68
N GLY A 122 -47.13 -28.13 -2.27
CA GLY A 122 -46.63 -29.35 -2.92
C GLY A 122 -47.56 -30.56 -2.74
N SER A 123 -47.52 -31.51 -3.68
CA SER A 123 -48.41 -32.68 -3.70
C SER A 123 -48.25 -33.58 -2.47
N GLU A 124 -49.38 -34.06 -1.92
CA GLU A 124 -49.44 -34.90 -0.71
C GLU A 124 -48.61 -36.20 -0.80
N PHE A 125 -48.29 -36.66 -2.01
CA PHE A 125 -47.53 -37.89 -2.27
C PHE A 125 -46.07 -37.87 -1.80
N LEU A 126 -45.49 -36.70 -1.51
CA LEU A 126 -44.08 -36.54 -1.13
C LEU A 126 -43.85 -36.39 0.38
N MET A 127 -44.88 -36.28 1.21
CA MET A 127 -44.73 -35.76 2.59
C MET A 127 -43.85 -36.60 3.53
N LEU A 128 -43.93 -37.93 3.54
CA LEU A 128 -43.29 -38.72 4.62
C LEU A 128 -41.80 -39.07 4.38
N ARG A 129 -41.39 -39.24 3.12
CA ARG A 129 -39.99 -39.56 2.74
C ARG A 129 -39.20 -38.28 2.51
N THR A 130 -39.82 -37.27 1.92
CA THR A 130 -39.16 -36.00 1.58
C THR A 130 -38.91 -35.12 2.82
N VAL A 131 -39.79 -35.10 3.84
CA VAL A 131 -39.54 -34.35 5.09
C VAL A 131 -38.28 -34.81 5.81
N ARG A 132 -38.05 -36.13 5.83
CA ARG A 132 -36.83 -36.71 6.43
C ARG A 132 -35.57 -36.28 5.70
N LEU A 133 -35.64 -36.19 4.37
CA LEU A 133 -34.53 -35.76 3.51
C LEU A 133 -34.32 -34.24 3.55
N LEU A 134 -35.37 -33.44 3.56
CA LEU A 134 -35.28 -31.98 3.70
C LEU A 134 -34.66 -31.57 5.04
N ARG A 135 -34.94 -32.32 6.12
CA ARG A 135 -34.26 -32.14 7.41
C ARG A 135 -32.75 -32.30 7.26
N THR A 136 -32.28 -33.11 6.31
CA THR A 136 -30.84 -33.28 6.09
C THR A 136 -30.15 -32.20 5.30
N LEU A 137 -30.89 -31.48 4.46
CA LEU A 137 -30.35 -30.38 3.66
C LEU A 137 -30.10 -29.11 4.48
N ARG A 138 -30.55 -29.10 5.74
CA ARG A 138 -30.34 -27.98 6.68
C ARG A 138 -28.87 -27.61 6.85
N PHE A 139 -27.97 -28.57 6.81
CA PHE A 139 -26.54 -28.30 6.95
C PHE A 139 -25.89 -27.76 5.67
N LEU A 140 -26.51 -27.97 4.50
CA LEU A 140 -26.08 -27.31 3.26
C LEU A 140 -26.23 -25.79 3.33
N ARG A 141 -26.99 -25.25 4.30
CA ARG A 141 -27.00 -23.80 4.60
C ARG A 141 -25.62 -23.28 4.97
N LEU A 142 -24.70 -24.10 5.49
CA LEU A 142 -23.31 -23.70 5.77
C LEU A 142 -22.52 -23.39 4.47
N LEU A 143 -23.00 -23.82 3.30
CA LEU A 143 -22.45 -23.39 2.01
C LEU A 143 -22.63 -21.88 1.77
N ARG A 144 -23.47 -21.18 2.55
CA ARG A 144 -23.51 -19.71 2.59
C ARG A 144 -22.14 -19.08 2.88
N LEU A 145 -21.24 -19.78 3.57
CA LEU A 145 -19.87 -19.32 3.79
C LEU A 145 -19.11 -19.11 2.48
N LEU A 146 -19.42 -19.84 1.40
CA LEU A 146 -18.84 -19.60 0.07
C LEU A 146 -19.13 -18.21 -0.47
N ARG A 147 -20.23 -17.57 -0.04
CA ARG A 147 -20.57 -16.19 -0.43
C ARG A 147 -19.53 -15.17 0.05
N ILE A 148 -18.72 -15.52 1.05
CA ILE A 148 -17.60 -14.69 1.51
C ILE A 148 -16.51 -14.57 0.43
N LEU A 149 -16.32 -15.60 -0.43
CA LEU A 149 -15.34 -15.55 -1.53
C LEU A 149 -15.59 -14.37 -2.48
N ARG A 150 -16.87 -14.02 -2.69
CA ARG A 150 -17.27 -12.86 -3.50
C ARG A 150 -16.79 -11.54 -2.91
N HIS A 151 -16.69 -11.45 -1.60
CA HIS A 151 -16.33 -10.24 -0.84
C HIS A 151 -14.87 -10.27 -0.35
N GLY A 152 -14.01 -11.06 -0.99
CA GLY A 152 -12.63 -11.28 -0.53
C GLY A 152 -11.76 -10.02 -0.43
N TYR A 153 -11.99 -9.02 -1.30
CA TYR A 153 -11.29 -7.72 -1.23
C TYR A 153 -11.74 -6.85 -0.05
N THR A 154 -12.99 -7.02 0.40
CA THR A 154 -13.57 -6.34 1.56
C THR A 154 -12.94 -6.85 2.86
N LEU A 155 -12.75 -8.16 3.00
CA LEU A 155 -12.00 -8.76 4.12
C LEU A 155 -10.55 -8.28 4.16
N TYR A 156 -9.91 -8.23 2.99
CA TYR A 156 -8.57 -7.67 2.84
C TYR A 156 -8.50 -6.21 3.33
N ARG A 157 -9.46 -5.37 2.93
CA ARG A 157 -9.54 -3.95 3.35
C ARG A 157 -9.85 -3.80 4.84
N LEU A 158 -10.72 -4.63 5.41
CA LEU A 158 -10.97 -4.64 6.85
C LEU A 158 -9.69 -4.92 7.63
N ALA A 159 -8.95 -5.97 7.26
CA ALA A 159 -7.65 -6.28 7.88
C ALA A 159 -6.67 -5.09 7.77
N VAL A 160 -6.63 -4.43 6.61
CA VAL A 160 -5.82 -3.23 6.34
C VAL A 160 -6.23 -2.04 7.21
N VAL A 161 -7.54 -1.79 7.36
CA VAL A 161 -8.09 -0.69 8.17
C VAL A 161 -7.90 -0.96 9.67
N THR A 162 -7.93 -2.23 10.11
CA THR A 162 -7.87 -2.59 11.53
C THR A 162 -6.48 -2.48 12.17
N ARG A 163 -5.36 -2.40 11.43
CA ARG A 163 -4.05 -1.89 11.93
C ARG A 163 -2.98 -1.89 10.81
N ILE A 164 -2.25 -0.78 10.74
CA ILE A 164 -1.23 -0.36 9.74
C ILE A 164 -0.06 -1.35 9.50
N TYR A 165 0.08 -2.39 10.32
CA TYR A 165 1.12 -3.43 10.15
C TYR A 165 0.64 -4.69 9.42
N ALA A 166 -0.65 -5.04 9.51
CA ALA A 166 -1.20 -6.20 8.82
C ALA A 166 -1.29 -5.96 7.30
N SER A 167 -1.44 -4.71 6.88
CA SER A 167 -1.61 -4.33 5.48
C SER A 167 -0.38 -4.58 4.61
N ALA A 168 0.83 -4.37 5.15
CA ALA A 168 2.07 -4.65 4.42
C ALA A 168 2.24 -6.17 4.24
N LEU A 169 2.06 -6.97 5.30
CA LEU A 169 2.10 -8.43 5.21
C LEU A 169 1.04 -8.99 4.23
N VAL A 170 -0.22 -8.59 4.38
CA VAL A 170 -1.31 -9.17 3.57
C VAL A 170 -1.21 -8.72 2.09
N TYR A 171 -0.78 -7.48 1.81
CA TYR A 171 -0.53 -6.99 0.44
C TYR A 171 0.63 -7.73 -0.21
N GLN A 172 1.73 -7.92 0.53
CA GLN A 172 2.97 -8.47 -0.01
C GLN A 172 2.93 -10.00 -0.16
N TYR A 173 2.20 -10.71 0.71
CA TYR A 173 2.26 -12.18 0.82
C TYR A 173 1.05 -12.93 0.25
N ARG A 174 0.23 -12.31 -0.60
CA ARG A 174 -0.91 -12.98 -1.27
C ARG A 174 -1.81 -13.80 -0.29
N LEU A 175 -1.89 -13.40 1.00
CA LEU A 175 -2.66 -14.09 2.04
C LEU A 175 -4.13 -14.28 1.64
N GLY A 176 -4.68 -13.36 0.84
CA GLY A 176 -6.03 -13.49 0.30
C GLY A 176 -6.24 -14.76 -0.54
N ARG A 177 -5.21 -15.29 -1.21
CA ARG A 177 -5.31 -16.56 -1.95
C ARG A 177 -5.36 -17.76 -1.01
N LEU A 178 -4.49 -17.77 0.01
CA LEU A 178 -4.51 -18.80 1.06
C LEU A 178 -5.86 -18.82 1.79
N ALA A 179 -6.40 -17.64 2.14
CA ALA A 179 -7.73 -17.53 2.76
C ALA A 179 -8.85 -18.05 1.83
N ARG A 180 -8.78 -17.75 0.53
CA ARG A 180 -9.73 -18.30 -0.46
C ARG A 180 -9.62 -19.82 -0.58
N LEU A 181 -8.41 -20.37 -0.66
CA LEU A 181 -8.19 -21.82 -0.71
C LEU A 181 -8.70 -22.51 0.55
N GLY A 182 -8.44 -21.93 1.73
CA GLY A 182 -8.96 -22.42 3.00
C GLY A 182 -10.49 -22.44 3.04
N LEU A 183 -11.15 -21.37 2.57
CA LEU A 183 -12.61 -21.29 2.52
C LEU A 183 -13.22 -22.28 1.50
N ILE A 184 -12.59 -22.48 0.34
CA ILE A 184 -13.00 -23.50 -0.63
C ILE A 184 -12.83 -24.91 -0.05
N SER A 185 -11.72 -25.17 0.65
CA SER A 185 -11.46 -26.45 1.34
C SER A 185 -12.53 -26.75 2.39
N LEU A 186 -12.82 -25.77 3.27
CA LEU A 186 -13.85 -25.86 4.29
C LEU A 186 -15.23 -26.16 3.68
N ALA A 187 -15.59 -25.45 2.60
CA ALA A 187 -16.87 -25.66 1.93
C ALA A 187 -16.96 -27.01 1.21
N SER A 188 -15.87 -27.47 0.58
CA SER A 188 -15.78 -28.79 -0.06
C SER A 188 -15.97 -29.89 0.98
N TRP A 189 -15.29 -29.79 2.13
CA TRP A 189 -15.46 -30.72 3.25
C TRP A 189 -16.91 -30.72 3.77
N ILE A 190 -17.50 -29.55 3.98
CA ILE A 190 -18.88 -29.45 4.46
C ILE A 190 -19.87 -30.04 3.45
N ALA A 191 -19.78 -29.67 2.17
CA ALA A 191 -20.64 -30.21 1.11
C ALA A 191 -20.50 -31.73 1.01
N GLY A 192 -19.25 -32.21 1.02
CA GLY A 192 -18.89 -33.61 0.95
C GLY A 192 -19.45 -34.44 2.08
N ALA A 193 -19.22 -34.02 3.32
CA ALA A 193 -19.74 -34.69 4.51
C ALA A 193 -21.28 -34.77 4.51
N ASN A 194 -21.95 -33.70 4.09
CA ASN A 194 -23.41 -33.71 3.95
C ASN A 194 -23.89 -34.68 2.87
N LEU A 195 -23.18 -34.76 1.74
CA LEU A 195 -23.54 -35.63 0.65
C LEU A 195 -23.35 -37.11 1.03
N VAL A 196 -22.24 -37.44 1.71
CA VAL A 196 -22.00 -38.79 2.25
C VAL A 196 -23.09 -39.14 3.27
N HIS A 197 -23.37 -38.26 4.22
CA HIS A 197 -24.43 -38.47 5.20
C HIS A 197 -25.79 -38.71 4.54
N LEU A 198 -26.15 -37.92 3.53
CA LEU A 198 -27.40 -38.06 2.79
C LEU A 198 -27.50 -39.42 2.06
N ILE A 199 -26.45 -39.81 1.34
CA ILE A 199 -26.43 -41.06 0.56
C ILE A 199 -26.45 -42.27 1.49
N GLU A 200 -25.66 -42.25 2.55
CA GLU A 200 -25.61 -43.33 3.54
C GLU A 200 -26.95 -43.46 4.25
N ARG A 201 -27.57 -42.35 4.66
CA ARG A 201 -28.91 -42.35 5.27
C ARG A 201 -30.01 -42.82 4.32
N LEU A 202 -29.88 -42.58 3.02
CA LEU A 202 -30.80 -43.10 2.00
C LEU A 202 -30.62 -44.61 1.75
N SER A 203 -29.40 -45.12 1.95
CA SER A 203 -29.00 -46.48 1.66
C SER A 203 -29.08 -47.41 2.88
N THR A 204 -29.21 -46.85 4.10
CA THR A 204 -29.33 -47.61 5.35
C THR A 204 -30.61 -48.43 5.34
N THR A 205 -30.48 -49.76 5.44
CA THR A 205 -31.60 -50.71 5.56
C THR A 205 -31.58 -51.30 6.97
N ALA A 206 -32.69 -51.88 7.47
CA ALA A 206 -32.82 -52.36 8.85
C ALA A 206 -31.71 -53.30 9.36
N ASN A 207 -30.93 -53.94 8.46
CA ASN A 207 -29.84 -54.86 8.80
C ASN A 207 -28.42 -54.29 8.62
N SER A 208 -28.25 -53.06 8.11
CA SER A 208 -26.93 -52.44 7.88
C SER A 208 -26.91 -51.00 8.36
N GLN A 209 -26.40 -50.78 9.57
CA GLN A 209 -26.18 -49.44 10.11
C GLN A 209 -24.82 -48.91 9.63
N SER A 210 -24.86 -47.81 8.86
CA SER A 210 -23.66 -47.08 8.46
C SER A 210 -23.24 -46.11 9.57
N PRO A 211 -21.95 -46.05 9.95
CA PRO A 211 -21.43 -45.05 10.90
C PRO A 211 -21.67 -43.60 10.46
N TYR A 212 -21.94 -43.38 9.18
CA TYR A 212 -22.24 -42.06 8.60
C TYR A 212 -23.72 -41.71 8.59
N ALA A 213 -24.62 -42.60 9.02
CA ALA A 213 -26.06 -42.40 8.92
C ALA A 213 -26.72 -41.93 10.22
N SER A 214 -26.08 -42.18 11.38
CA SER A 214 -26.56 -41.87 12.73
C SER A 214 -26.53 -40.36 13.01
N ASP A 215 -25.32 -39.80 13.11
CA ASP A 215 -25.10 -38.43 13.52
C ASP A 215 -24.32 -37.63 12.47
N TYR A 216 -24.66 -36.35 12.37
CA TYR A 216 -23.94 -35.41 11.51
C TYR A 216 -22.48 -35.30 11.91
N TRP A 217 -22.23 -35.12 13.21
CA TRP A 217 -20.89 -34.95 13.74
C TRP A 217 -19.98 -36.12 13.40
N GLU A 218 -20.46 -37.35 13.56
CA GLU A 218 -19.74 -38.57 13.16
C GLU A 218 -19.43 -38.58 11.66
N SER A 219 -20.36 -38.07 10.84
CA SER A 219 -20.15 -37.97 9.39
C SER A 219 -19.07 -36.95 9.02
N TYR A 220 -19.09 -35.75 9.63
CA TYR A 220 -18.07 -34.73 9.42
C TYR A 220 -16.70 -35.20 9.89
N TRP A 221 -16.66 -35.81 11.08
CA TRP A 221 -15.44 -36.36 11.67
C TRP A 221 -14.89 -37.51 10.84
N GLY A 222 -15.73 -38.47 10.44
CA GLY A 222 -15.32 -39.61 9.61
C GLY A 222 -14.76 -39.17 8.27
N VAL A 223 -15.41 -38.23 7.59
CA VAL A 223 -14.89 -37.67 6.33
C VAL A 223 -13.58 -36.89 6.55
N LEU A 224 -13.44 -36.16 7.66
CA LEU A 224 -12.20 -35.44 7.98
C LEU A 224 -11.03 -36.39 8.23
N VAL A 225 -11.23 -37.43 9.04
CA VAL A 225 -10.22 -38.47 9.30
C VAL A 225 -9.86 -39.20 8.01
N PHE A 226 -10.85 -39.51 7.18
CA PHE A 226 -10.64 -40.14 5.89
C PHE A 226 -9.78 -39.29 4.94
N ILE A 227 -10.04 -37.97 4.84
CA ILE A 227 -9.30 -37.06 3.94
C ILE A 227 -7.86 -36.84 4.43
N ILE A 228 -7.64 -36.71 5.75
CA ILE A 228 -6.33 -36.34 6.29
C ILE A 228 -5.43 -37.56 6.49
N SER A 229 -5.96 -38.61 7.12
CA SER A 229 -5.18 -39.77 7.52
C SER A 229 -5.51 -41.01 6.71
N GLY A 230 -6.78 -41.24 6.36
CA GLY A 230 -7.25 -42.46 5.71
C GLY A 230 -7.15 -43.75 6.55
N MET A 231 -6.48 -43.71 7.71
CA MET A 231 -6.34 -44.83 8.64
C MET A 231 -7.48 -44.80 9.66
N ASP A 232 -8.02 -45.98 9.99
CA ASP A 232 -9.11 -46.19 10.96
C ASP A 232 -10.39 -45.37 10.69
N ALA A 233 -10.55 -44.86 9.47
CA ALA A 233 -11.75 -44.14 9.07
C ALA A 233 -12.88 -45.14 8.82
N PRO A 234 -14.12 -44.89 9.32
CA PRO A 234 -15.25 -45.73 9.00
C PRO A 234 -15.44 -45.76 7.47
N GLU A 235 -15.69 -46.93 6.89
CA GLU A 235 -15.90 -47.02 5.43
C GLU A 235 -17.39 -46.78 5.10
N PRO A 236 -17.71 -45.96 4.07
CA PRO A 236 -19.06 -45.87 3.55
C PRO A 236 -19.51 -47.23 3.01
N ILE A 237 -20.72 -47.66 3.40
CA ILE A 237 -21.27 -48.95 2.97
C ILE A 237 -21.82 -48.83 1.54
N SER A 238 -22.38 -47.67 1.20
CA SER A 238 -22.98 -47.43 -0.11
C SER A 238 -21.94 -47.16 -1.20
N LEU A 239 -22.21 -47.66 -2.41
CA LEU A 239 -21.36 -47.36 -3.58
C LEU A 239 -21.31 -45.85 -3.88
N GLY A 240 -22.42 -45.14 -3.71
CA GLY A 240 -22.47 -43.68 -3.87
C GLY A 240 -21.61 -42.94 -2.85
N GLY A 241 -21.65 -43.35 -1.58
CA GLY A 241 -20.82 -42.80 -0.52
C GLY A 241 -19.33 -42.99 -0.80
N ARG A 242 -18.95 -44.20 -1.26
CA ARG A 242 -17.56 -44.49 -1.69
C ARG A 242 -17.09 -43.60 -2.84
N ILE A 243 -17.93 -43.40 -3.87
CA ILE A 243 -17.58 -42.50 -4.99
C ILE A 243 -17.36 -41.08 -4.49
N VAL A 244 -18.24 -40.57 -3.63
CA VAL A 244 -18.14 -39.20 -3.10
C VAL A 244 -16.90 -39.04 -2.24
N VAL A 245 -16.63 -39.97 -1.33
CA VAL A 245 -15.45 -39.93 -0.47
C VAL A 245 -14.15 -39.99 -1.29
N THR A 246 -14.09 -40.84 -2.31
CA THR A 246 -12.93 -40.90 -3.23
C THR A 246 -12.74 -39.59 -4.00
N LEU A 247 -13.82 -38.96 -4.48
CA LEU A 247 -13.76 -37.66 -5.13
C LEU A 247 -13.28 -36.56 -4.18
N LEU A 248 -13.77 -36.56 -2.94
CA LEU A 248 -13.34 -35.61 -1.90
C LEU A 248 -11.86 -35.77 -1.57
N LEU A 249 -11.36 -37.01 -1.52
CA LEU A 249 -9.94 -37.30 -1.32
C LEU A 249 -9.09 -36.75 -2.48
N LEU A 250 -9.51 -36.95 -3.73
CA LEU A 250 -8.81 -36.39 -4.91
C LEU A 250 -8.77 -34.85 -4.85
N VAL A 251 -9.92 -34.22 -4.57
CA VAL A 251 -10.00 -32.76 -4.41
C VAL A 251 -9.13 -32.29 -3.24
N GLY A 252 -9.12 -33.02 -2.12
CA GLY A 252 -8.28 -32.73 -0.96
C GLY A 252 -6.80 -32.72 -1.29
N ILE A 253 -6.30 -33.74 -2.01
CA ILE A 253 -4.90 -33.83 -2.46
C ILE A 253 -4.54 -32.62 -3.35
N CYS A 254 -5.40 -32.27 -4.31
CA CYS A 254 -5.18 -31.10 -5.16
C CYS A 254 -5.11 -29.79 -4.35
N ILE A 255 -6.01 -29.61 -3.38
CA ILE A 255 -6.03 -28.42 -2.52
C ILE A 255 -4.76 -28.35 -1.68
N VAL A 256 -4.32 -29.45 -1.08
CA VAL A 256 -3.09 -29.51 -0.27
C VAL A 256 -1.87 -29.16 -1.14
N ALA A 257 -1.77 -29.69 -2.36
CA ALA A 257 -0.68 -29.37 -3.28
C ALA A 257 -0.62 -27.88 -3.66
N VAL A 258 -1.77 -27.25 -3.91
CA VAL A 258 -1.83 -25.80 -4.19
C VAL A 258 -1.51 -24.99 -2.93
N PHE A 259 -2.01 -25.42 -1.76
CA PHE A 259 -1.75 -24.75 -0.49
C PHE A 259 -0.27 -24.76 -0.14
N THR A 260 0.42 -25.90 -0.24
CA THR A 260 1.86 -26.00 0.02
C THR A 260 2.66 -25.14 -0.96
N GLY A 261 2.32 -25.17 -2.26
CA GLY A 261 2.96 -24.31 -3.27
C GLY A 261 2.79 -22.82 -2.98
N GLU A 262 1.60 -22.40 -2.53
CA GLU A 262 1.35 -21.01 -2.15
C GLU A 262 2.12 -20.62 -0.88
N VAL A 263 2.15 -21.47 0.16
CA VAL A 263 2.93 -21.22 1.38
C VAL A 263 4.42 -21.11 1.07
N VAL A 264 4.98 -22.00 0.25
CA VAL A 264 6.38 -21.92 -0.19
C VAL A 264 6.63 -20.62 -0.96
N SER A 265 5.73 -20.22 -1.86
CA SER A 265 5.87 -18.96 -2.60
C SER A 265 5.88 -17.73 -1.68
N VAL A 266 5.14 -17.78 -0.57
CA VAL A 266 5.13 -16.73 0.45
C VAL A 266 6.45 -16.70 1.21
N LEU A 267 6.96 -17.86 1.63
CA LEU A 267 8.22 -17.97 2.35
C LEU A 267 9.41 -17.53 1.49
N VAL A 268 9.51 -18.01 0.24
CA VAL A 268 10.56 -17.61 -0.70
C VAL A 268 10.53 -16.10 -0.93
N ARG A 269 9.34 -15.50 -1.13
CA ARG A 269 9.21 -14.05 -1.26
C ARG A 269 9.56 -13.30 0.02
N SER A 270 9.30 -13.88 1.20
CA SER A 270 9.66 -13.28 2.48
C SER A 270 11.18 -13.24 2.67
N GLU A 271 11.87 -14.31 2.27
CA GLU A 271 13.33 -14.40 2.28
C GLU A 271 13.96 -13.49 1.23
N GLU A 272 13.46 -13.49 -0.02
CA GLU A 272 13.94 -12.58 -1.07
C GLU A 272 13.81 -11.10 -0.67
N ARG A 273 12.84 -10.78 0.19
CA ARG A 273 12.63 -9.42 0.71
C ARG A 273 13.41 -9.14 1.99
N SER A 274 14.00 -10.14 2.63
CA SER A 274 14.91 -9.97 3.75
C SER A 274 16.14 -9.19 3.25
N GLY A 275 16.16 -7.88 3.50
CA GLY A 275 17.20 -6.97 2.99
C GLY A 275 16.77 -6.03 1.86
N ARG A 276 15.49 -6.05 1.43
CA ARG A 276 14.95 -5.06 0.48
C ARG A 276 14.22 -3.92 1.18
N MET A 277 14.05 -2.79 0.49
CA MET A 277 13.33 -1.63 1.00
C MET A 277 11.83 -1.94 1.20
N ALA A 278 11.24 -1.40 2.27
CA ALA A 278 9.82 -1.61 2.54
C ALA A 278 8.96 -0.90 1.48
N LEU A 279 8.02 -1.61 0.84
CA LEU A 279 7.10 -0.96 -0.09
C LEU A 279 6.08 -0.09 0.66
N LYS A 280 5.75 1.07 0.09
CA LYS A 280 4.69 1.96 0.57
C LYS A 280 3.35 1.21 0.55
N PRO A 281 2.66 1.05 1.70
CA PRO A 281 1.35 0.42 1.73
C PRO A 281 0.31 1.22 0.93
N PRO A 282 -0.62 0.56 0.24
CA PRO A 282 -1.68 1.26 -0.49
C PRO A 282 -2.55 2.07 0.47
N GLY A 283 -2.72 3.37 0.19
CA GLY A 283 -3.53 4.28 0.99
C GLY A 283 -2.80 4.97 2.16
N LEU A 284 -1.53 4.65 2.42
CA LEU A 284 -0.72 5.40 3.38
C LEU A 284 -0.44 6.81 2.83
N LYS A 285 -1.01 7.83 3.47
CA LYS A 285 -0.68 9.22 3.19
C LYS A 285 0.51 9.64 4.05
N LEU A 286 1.60 10.01 3.39
CA LEU A 286 2.76 10.62 4.02
C LEU A 286 2.62 12.14 3.87
N ALA A 287 3.00 12.88 4.91
CA ALA A 287 3.03 14.33 4.91
C ALA A 287 4.42 14.81 5.32
N GLU A 288 4.87 15.94 4.78
CA GLU A 288 6.20 16.51 4.98
C GLU A 288 7.35 15.51 4.72
N HIS A 289 7.12 14.55 3.81
CA HIS A 289 8.11 13.57 3.40
C HIS A 289 8.93 14.05 2.22
N ILE A 290 10.05 13.38 2.00
CA ILE A 290 10.93 13.62 0.84
C ILE A 290 10.66 12.56 -0.19
N VAL A 291 10.57 12.97 -1.45
CA VAL A 291 10.33 12.06 -2.56
C VAL A 291 11.56 12.02 -3.45
N ILE A 292 12.09 10.84 -3.70
CA ILE A 292 13.18 10.58 -4.64
C ILE A 292 12.56 9.91 -5.87
N LEU A 293 12.67 10.53 -7.04
CA LEU A 293 12.18 10.01 -8.32
C LEU A 293 13.33 9.42 -9.11
N GLY A 294 13.19 8.15 -9.50
CA GLY A 294 14.23 7.41 -10.22
C GLY A 294 15.20 6.66 -9.29
N ARG A 295 16.19 6.02 -9.90
CA ARG A 295 17.27 5.32 -9.21
C ARG A 295 18.59 5.55 -9.94
N ASN A 296 19.65 5.77 -9.18
CA ASN A 296 21.03 5.76 -9.66
C ASN A 296 21.88 4.79 -8.79
N ASP A 297 23.15 4.64 -9.11
CA ASP A 297 24.07 3.74 -8.37
C ASP A 297 24.43 4.27 -6.97
N HIS A 298 24.09 5.52 -6.66
CA HIS A 298 24.41 6.20 -5.41
C HIS A 298 23.21 6.40 -4.49
N LEU A 299 22.04 5.87 -4.88
CA LEU A 299 20.77 6.08 -4.19
C LEU A 299 20.85 5.77 -2.69
N GLU A 300 21.50 4.67 -2.31
CA GLU A 300 21.66 4.28 -0.91
C GLU A 300 22.42 5.34 -0.10
N LYS A 301 23.54 5.83 -0.64
CA LYS A 301 24.35 6.88 0.00
C LYS A 301 23.56 8.18 0.12
N ILE A 302 22.81 8.55 -0.93
CA ILE A 302 21.93 9.73 -0.91
C ILE A 302 20.88 9.60 0.19
N ILE A 303 20.23 8.45 0.33
CA ILE A 303 19.24 8.20 1.38
C ILE A 303 19.87 8.33 2.77
N GLN A 304 21.07 7.78 2.98
CA GLN A 304 21.78 7.86 4.26
C GLN A 304 22.15 9.31 4.60
N GLN A 305 22.71 10.05 3.66
CA GLN A 305 23.09 11.46 3.85
C GLN A 305 21.88 12.35 4.11
N VAL A 306 20.81 12.22 3.31
CA VAL A 306 19.56 12.96 3.51
C VAL A 306 18.91 12.61 4.85
N HIS A 307 18.91 11.33 5.24
CA HIS A 307 18.37 10.91 6.52
C HIS A 307 19.14 11.53 7.70
N HIS A 308 20.47 11.57 7.62
CA HIS A 308 21.33 12.15 8.65
C HIS A 308 21.17 13.68 8.71
N ALA A 309 21.20 14.36 7.56
CA ALA A 309 21.00 15.82 7.47
C ALA A 309 19.67 16.29 8.06
N LEU A 310 18.67 15.41 8.13
CA LEU A 310 17.34 15.70 8.66
C LEU A 310 17.08 15.08 10.04
N ALA A 311 18.13 14.64 10.72
CA ALA A 311 18.07 13.99 12.04
C ALA A 311 17.05 12.83 12.11
N GLY A 312 16.84 12.14 10.99
CA GLY A 312 15.89 11.05 10.84
C GLY A 312 14.41 11.42 11.08
N ARG A 313 14.06 12.72 11.11
CA ARG A 313 12.70 13.17 11.46
C ARG A 313 11.68 12.98 10.35
N HIS A 314 12.13 12.95 9.10
CA HIS A 314 11.25 12.88 7.92
C HIS A 314 11.24 11.48 7.28
N TYR A 315 10.10 11.14 6.69
CA TYR A 315 9.99 9.94 5.84
C TYR A 315 10.62 10.20 4.47
N ILE A 316 11.24 9.17 3.90
CA ILE A 316 11.80 9.19 2.54
C ILE A 316 11.01 8.19 1.70
N LEU A 317 10.56 8.61 0.53
CA LEU A 317 9.83 7.79 -0.43
C LEU A 317 10.61 7.73 -1.75
N VAL A 318 11.06 6.54 -2.14
CA VAL A 318 11.71 6.31 -3.44
C VAL A 318 10.67 5.82 -4.44
N VAL A 319 10.59 6.43 -5.62
CA VAL A 319 9.62 6.07 -6.68
C VAL A 319 10.37 5.62 -7.93
N CYS A 320 10.23 4.36 -8.33
CA CYS A 320 10.85 3.84 -9.55
C CYS A 320 10.13 2.58 -10.10
N GLN A 321 10.40 2.22 -11.36
CA GLN A 321 9.76 1.07 -12.02
C GLN A 321 10.18 -0.30 -11.45
N GLU A 322 11.23 -0.36 -10.65
CA GLU A 322 11.79 -1.59 -10.05
C GLU A 322 11.96 -1.45 -8.52
N ALA A 323 11.04 -0.73 -7.89
CA ALA A 323 11.08 -0.43 -6.46
C ALA A 323 11.16 -1.69 -5.58
N GLU A 324 10.64 -2.82 -6.05
CA GLU A 324 10.67 -4.09 -5.32
C GLU A 324 12.08 -4.69 -5.18
N GLN A 325 13.04 -4.28 -6.02
CA GLN A 325 14.40 -4.80 -6.04
C GLN A 325 15.38 -3.90 -5.28
N LEU A 326 14.93 -2.74 -4.80
CA LEU A 326 15.82 -1.79 -4.14
C LEU A 326 16.38 -2.39 -2.84
N PRO A 327 17.71 -2.33 -2.64
CA PRO A 327 18.32 -2.78 -1.40
C PRO A 327 17.87 -1.90 -0.23
N SER A 328 17.81 -2.49 0.96
CA SER A 328 17.56 -1.76 2.18
C SER A 328 18.76 -0.86 2.51
N PRO A 329 18.58 0.43 2.84
CA PRO A 329 19.66 1.38 3.10
C PRO A 329 20.39 1.18 4.44
N GLY A 330 20.30 -0.02 5.02
CA GLY A 330 20.89 -0.40 6.31
C GLY A 330 19.91 -0.36 7.51
N PRO A 331 20.24 -1.02 8.63
CA PRO A 331 19.33 -1.27 9.76
C PRO A 331 18.93 -0.01 10.53
N ARG A 332 19.74 1.06 10.51
CA ARG A 332 19.46 2.32 11.24
C ARG A 332 18.45 3.23 10.52
N VAL A 333 18.38 3.14 9.19
CA VAL A 333 17.58 4.04 8.33
C VAL A 333 16.25 3.39 7.89
N HIS A 334 16.18 2.05 7.93
CA HIS A 334 15.08 1.24 7.38
C HIS A 334 13.66 1.62 7.84
N GLY A 335 13.49 2.09 9.09
CA GLY A 335 12.15 2.31 9.67
C GLY A 335 11.33 3.46 9.06
N ARG A 336 11.95 4.36 8.28
CA ARG A 336 11.29 5.56 7.72
C ARG A 336 11.51 5.73 6.22
N VAL A 337 12.00 4.70 5.54
CA VAL A 337 12.21 4.72 4.09
C VAL A 337 11.26 3.74 3.43
N PHE A 338 10.49 4.24 2.47
CA PHE A 338 9.56 3.44 1.68
C PHE A 338 9.92 3.51 0.21
N ALA A 339 9.59 2.44 -0.52
CA ALA A 339 9.66 2.40 -1.98
C ALA A 339 8.25 2.30 -2.59
N LEU A 340 8.00 3.02 -3.68
CA LEU A 340 6.76 2.98 -4.44
C LEU A 340 7.08 2.54 -5.87
N GLU A 341 6.48 1.43 -6.27
CA GLU A 341 6.66 0.88 -7.61
C GLU A 341 5.79 1.65 -8.62
N GLY A 342 6.43 2.10 -9.70
CA GLY A 342 5.73 2.75 -10.81
C GLY A 342 6.61 3.70 -11.60
N ASN A 343 6.12 4.10 -12.78
CA ASN A 343 6.78 5.12 -13.60
C ASN A 343 6.51 6.51 -12.99
N PRO A 344 7.56 7.27 -12.59
CA PRO A 344 7.41 8.61 -12.02
C PRO A 344 6.79 9.67 -12.95
N ALA A 345 6.65 9.39 -14.24
CA ALA A 345 5.94 10.26 -15.18
C ALA A 345 4.41 10.08 -15.16
N ARG A 346 3.89 9.01 -14.53
CA ARG A 346 2.46 8.75 -14.51
C ARG A 346 1.75 9.43 -13.34
N ASP A 347 0.61 10.00 -13.65
CA ASP A 347 -0.25 10.72 -12.71
C ASP A 347 -0.73 9.88 -11.53
N ASP A 348 -1.09 8.62 -11.76
CA ASP A 348 -1.55 7.70 -10.72
C ASP A 348 -0.45 7.41 -9.69
N VAL A 349 0.79 7.23 -10.15
CA VAL A 349 1.96 7.00 -9.29
C VAL A 349 2.29 8.26 -8.49
N LEU A 350 2.27 9.44 -9.11
CA LEU A 350 2.55 10.71 -8.42
C LEU A 350 1.48 11.06 -7.37
N ASN A 351 0.22 10.77 -7.66
CA ASN A 351 -0.87 10.90 -6.69
C ASN A 351 -0.70 9.90 -5.54
N ALA A 352 -0.30 8.65 -5.85
CA ALA A 352 0.01 7.66 -4.82
C ALA A 352 1.25 8.06 -4.00
N ALA A 353 2.21 8.78 -4.57
CA ALA A 353 3.38 9.33 -3.87
C ALA A 353 3.03 10.50 -2.94
N ASN A 354 1.88 11.14 -3.13
CA ASN A 354 1.41 12.31 -2.40
C ASN A 354 2.35 13.52 -2.53
N LEU A 355 2.69 13.91 -3.76
CA LEU A 355 3.59 15.05 -4.03
C LEU A 355 3.06 16.41 -3.56
N GLU A 356 1.75 16.55 -3.36
CA GLU A 356 1.13 17.80 -2.88
C GLU A 356 1.60 18.18 -1.47
N ASP A 357 1.74 17.19 -0.57
CA ASP A 357 2.19 17.38 0.81
C ASP A 357 3.69 17.08 1.01
N ALA A 358 4.41 16.78 -0.07
CA ALA A 358 5.84 16.49 -0.01
C ALA A 358 6.64 17.77 0.25
N ARG A 359 7.69 17.67 1.07
CA ARG A 359 8.53 18.80 1.46
C ARG A 359 9.56 19.16 0.38
N ARG A 360 10.12 18.16 -0.29
CA ARG A 360 11.15 18.30 -1.32
C ARG A 360 11.14 17.09 -2.25
N VAL A 361 11.47 17.32 -3.51
CA VAL A 361 11.67 16.28 -4.52
C VAL A 361 13.12 16.24 -4.94
N ILE A 362 13.68 15.04 -5.07
CA ILE A 362 14.98 14.79 -5.67
C ILE A 362 14.73 13.93 -6.90
N VAL A 363 15.22 14.35 -8.06
CA VAL A 363 15.11 13.60 -9.32
C VAL A 363 16.49 13.14 -9.71
N LEU A 364 16.66 11.82 -9.79
CA LEU A 364 17.93 11.20 -10.13
C LEU A 364 17.98 10.86 -11.62
N SER A 365 19.15 11.05 -12.22
CA SER A 365 19.40 10.59 -13.59
C SER A 365 19.58 9.07 -13.57
N ALA A 366 18.88 8.36 -14.46
CA ALA A 366 18.72 6.91 -14.36
C ALA A 366 20.06 6.15 -14.48
N ALA A 367 20.24 5.08 -13.69
CA ALA A 367 21.41 4.18 -13.78
C ALA A 367 21.44 3.27 -15.02
N ASP A 368 20.49 3.37 -15.97
CA ASP A 368 20.42 2.42 -17.08
C ASP A 368 21.68 2.47 -17.95
N THR A 369 22.53 1.45 -17.83
CA THR A 369 23.82 1.36 -18.50
C THR A 369 23.72 1.28 -20.02
N GLN A 370 22.55 0.90 -20.56
CA GLN A 370 22.30 0.84 -21.99
C GLN A 370 21.92 2.20 -22.59
N ALA A 371 21.37 3.10 -21.77
CA ALA A 371 20.96 4.43 -22.21
C ALA A 371 22.15 5.39 -22.26
N SER A 372 22.18 6.23 -23.30
CA SER A 372 23.14 7.34 -23.40
C SER A 372 22.93 8.36 -22.27
N PRO A 373 23.96 9.13 -21.88
CA PRO A 373 23.82 10.18 -20.87
C PRO A 373 22.67 11.16 -21.15
N LEU A 374 22.51 11.55 -22.42
CA LEU A 374 21.42 12.44 -22.85
C LEU A 374 20.03 11.79 -22.70
N GLU A 375 19.89 10.49 -23.00
CA GLU A 375 18.62 9.78 -22.80
C GLU A 375 18.24 9.68 -21.31
N ARG A 376 19.23 9.47 -20.44
CA ARG A 376 19.00 9.45 -18.98
C ARG A 376 18.54 10.82 -18.48
N ASP A 377 19.16 11.89 -18.98
CA ASP A 377 18.78 13.26 -18.66
C ASP A 377 17.38 13.61 -19.18
N ASN A 378 17.01 13.16 -20.37
CA ASN A 378 15.66 13.33 -20.91
C ASN A 378 14.61 12.66 -20.02
N ILE A 379 14.89 11.47 -19.48
CA ILE A 379 14.01 10.78 -18.53
C ILE A 379 13.92 11.57 -17.21
N ALA A 380 15.04 12.06 -16.69
CA ALA A 380 15.08 12.86 -15.47
C ALA A 380 14.29 14.18 -15.62
N LEU A 381 14.47 14.89 -16.74
CA LEU A 381 13.71 16.10 -17.08
C LEU A 381 12.22 15.81 -17.17
N MET A 382 11.82 14.71 -17.80
CA MET A 382 10.42 14.29 -17.86
C MET A 382 9.83 14.06 -16.45
N HIS A 383 10.57 13.39 -15.56
CA HIS A 383 10.15 13.20 -14.17
C HIS A 383 10.02 14.53 -13.41
N ALA A 384 10.97 15.46 -13.62
CA ALA A 384 10.93 16.78 -13.00
C ALA A 384 9.71 17.59 -13.46
N ILE A 385 9.44 17.62 -14.77
CA ILE A 385 8.26 18.29 -15.34
C ILE A 385 6.98 17.68 -14.77
N ALA A 386 6.88 16.36 -14.68
CA ALA A 386 5.72 15.67 -14.12
C ALA A 386 5.49 16.02 -12.64
N ALA A 387 6.57 16.13 -11.84
CA ALA A 387 6.49 16.54 -10.44
C ALA A 387 6.03 18.01 -10.29
N VAL A 388 6.59 18.92 -11.10
CA VAL A 388 6.24 20.34 -11.09
C VAL A 388 4.82 20.58 -11.60
N ALA A 389 4.33 19.77 -12.55
CA ALA A 389 2.94 19.81 -13.00
C ALA A 389 1.95 19.52 -11.85
N ARG A 390 2.36 18.74 -10.84
CA ARG A 390 1.57 18.44 -9.64
C ARG A 390 1.69 19.54 -8.59
N ASN A 391 2.92 19.97 -8.31
CA ASN A 391 3.18 21.02 -7.34
C ASN A 391 4.21 22.00 -7.90
N LYS A 392 3.72 23.13 -8.42
CA LYS A 392 4.58 24.14 -9.07
C LYS A 392 5.59 24.80 -8.15
N ARG A 393 5.38 24.74 -6.83
CA ARG A 393 6.23 25.40 -5.83
C ARG A 393 7.10 24.43 -5.04
N ILE A 394 7.04 23.13 -5.35
CA ILE A 394 7.83 22.15 -4.61
C ILE A 394 9.32 22.37 -4.92
N PRO A 395 10.18 22.55 -3.91
CA PRO A 395 11.61 22.58 -4.12
C PRO A 395 12.05 21.25 -4.74
N LEU A 396 12.69 21.32 -5.89
CA LEU A 396 13.12 20.15 -6.64
C LEU A 396 14.64 20.21 -6.83
N VAL A 397 15.32 19.10 -6.62
CA VAL A 397 16.73 18.94 -6.99
C VAL A 397 16.79 17.98 -8.17
N LEU A 398 17.41 18.39 -9.28
CA LEU A 398 17.50 17.62 -10.51
C LEU A 398 18.96 17.27 -10.82
N GLU A 399 19.25 15.97 -10.82
CA GLU A 399 20.53 15.45 -11.29
C GLU A 399 20.54 15.31 -12.82
N LEU A 400 21.59 15.81 -13.45
CA LEU A 400 21.89 15.69 -14.87
C LEU A 400 23.32 15.15 -15.07
N GLN A 401 23.56 14.52 -16.21
CA GLN A 401 24.87 13.99 -16.60
C GLN A 401 25.57 14.92 -17.59
N GLU A 402 24.83 15.50 -18.53
CA GLU A 402 25.38 16.35 -19.59
C GLU A 402 25.12 17.84 -19.32
N PRO A 403 26.14 18.71 -19.48
CA PRO A 403 25.97 20.15 -19.28
C PRO A 403 25.03 20.77 -20.32
N GLU A 404 24.90 20.18 -21.51
CA GLU A 404 23.95 20.63 -22.53
C GLU A 404 22.50 20.52 -22.08
N SER A 405 22.18 19.58 -21.18
CA SER A 405 20.84 19.36 -20.66
C SER A 405 20.35 20.51 -19.78
N LEU A 406 21.27 21.32 -19.21
CA LEU A 406 20.95 22.47 -18.37
C LEU A 406 20.07 23.50 -19.08
N ARG A 407 20.22 23.65 -20.40
CA ARG A 407 19.41 24.60 -21.19
C ARG A 407 17.91 24.27 -21.17
N TYR A 408 17.58 22.99 -20.97
CA TYR A 408 16.19 22.54 -20.87
C TYR A 408 15.70 22.66 -19.42
N ALA A 409 16.57 22.35 -18.47
CA ALA A 409 16.28 22.40 -17.05
C ALA A 409 16.07 23.83 -16.54
N SER A 410 16.74 24.83 -17.12
CA SER A 410 16.63 26.25 -16.74
C SER A 410 15.21 26.82 -16.86
N SER A 411 14.34 26.19 -17.64
CA SER A 411 12.92 26.55 -17.73
C SER A 411 12.12 26.21 -16.46
N ILE A 412 12.65 25.35 -15.59
CA ILE A 412 12.01 24.87 -14.37
C ILE A 412 12.47 25.71 -13.19
N GLN A 413 11.71 26.77 -12.86
CA GLN A 413 12.06 27.73 -11.82
C GLN A 413 12.27 27.13 -10.41
N SER A 414 11.61 26.02 -10.09
CA SER A 414 11.71 25.38 -8.78
C SER A 414 12.81 24.32 -8.68
N ALA A 415 13.55 24.08 -9.79
CA ALA A 415 14.58 23.06 -9.87
C ALA A 415 15.98 23.64 -9.62
N ASP A 416 16.65 23.11 -8.61
CA ASP A 416 18.08 23.24 -8.41
C ASP A 416 18.79 22.12 -9.18
N CYS A 417 19.62 22.47 -10.16
CA CYS A 417 20.19 21.52 -11.12
C CYS A 417 21.64 21.20 -10.78
N LEU A 418 21.98 19.91 -10.71
CA LEU A 418 23.33 19.42 -10.45
C LEU A 418 23.82 18.58 -11.64
N VAL A 419 24.96 18.96 -12.23
CA VAL A 419 25.61 18.17 -13.29
C VAL A 419 26.71 17.31 -12.67
N SER A 420 26.37 16.06 -12.33
CA SER A 420 27.24 15.16 -11.54
C SER A 420 28.61 14.92 -12.19
N ARG A 421 28.63 14.68 -13.51
CA ARG A 421 29.87 14.36 -14.24
C ARG A 421 30.85 15.54 -14.27
N SER A 422 30.33 16.74 -14.49
CA SER A 422 31.14 17.96 -14.59
C SER A 422 31.84 18.28 -13.26
N PHE A 423 31.19 18.00 -12.13
CA PHE A 423 31.77 18.24 -10.81
C PHE A 423 33.04 17.41 -10.56
N GLY A 424 32.99 16.11 -10.92
CA GLY A 424 34.16 15.23 -10.83
C GLY A 424 35.32 15.68 -11.73
N GLU A 425 35.01 16.09 -12.97
CA GLU A 425 36.00 16.59 -13.92
C GLU A 425 36.68 17.88 -13.43
N MET A 426 35.90 18.81 -12.85
CA MET A 426 36.42 20.06 -12.27
C MET A 426 37.32 19.80 -11.06
N LEU A 427 36.91 18.91 -10.14
CA LEU A 427 37.71 18.55 -8.98
C LEU A 427 39.02 17.87 -9.36
N MET A 428 39.01 16.98 -10.36
CA MET A 428 40.23 16.37 -10.89
C MET A 428 41.18 17.42 -11.46
N SER A 429 40.66 18.36 -12.25
CA SER A 429 41.44 19.46 -12.83
C SER A 429 42.08 20.35 -11.76
N GLN A 430 41.32 20.71 -10.71
CA GLN A 430 41.86 21.49 -9.59
C GLN A 430 42.91 20.70 -8.80
N SER A 431 42.71 19.39 -8.62
CA SER A 431 43.62 18.53 -7.86
C SER A 431 45.01 18.40 -8.50
N VAL A 432 45.13 18.62 -9.82
CA VAL A 432 46.43 18.66 -10.51
C VAL A 432 47.31 19.80 -10.00
N HIS A 433 46.70 20.96 -9.72
CA HIS A 433 47.42 22.16 -9.28
C HIS A 433 47.44 22.31 -7.75
N ASN A 434 46.37 21.88 -7.08
CA ASN A 434 46.21 22.00 -5.64
C ASN A 434 46.04 20.60 -5.02
N LYS A 435 47.17 19.97 -4.72
CA LYS A 435 47.19 18.64 -4.09
C LYS A 435 46.52 18.71 -2.71
N GLY A 436 45.55 17.83 -2.46
CA GLY A 436 44.77 17.83 -1.22
C GLY A 436 43.41 18.53 -1.33
N VAL A 437 43.10 19.20 -2.46
CA VAL A 437 41.85 19.96 -2.60
C VAL A 437 40.62 19.05 -2.63
N ALA A 438 40.73 17.85 -3.22
CA ALA A 438 39.63 16.91 -3.28
C ALA A 438 39.20 16.45 -1.89
N GLU A 439 40.15 16.18 -0.99
CA GLU A 439 39.89 15.82 0.40
C GLU A 439 39.21 16.95 1.18
N ILE A 440 39.56 18.21 0.89
CA ILE A 440 38.90 19.37 1.49
C ILE A 440 37.44 19.46 1.01
N TYR A 441 37.19 19.29 -0.29
CA TYR A 441 35.83 19.29 -0.82
C TYR A 441 34.99 18.12 -0.28
N ASP A 442 35.58 16.93 -0.15
CA ASP A 442 34.90 15.75 0.40
C ASP A 442 34.43 16.00 1.84
N GLU A 443 35.28 16.58 2.69
CA GLU A 443 34.94 16.91 4.07
C GLU A 443 33.86 18.02 4.15
N LEU A 444 33.93 19.03 3.29
CA LEU A 444 32.95 20.14 3.25
C LEU A 444 31.56 19.73 2.71
N MET A 445 31.50 18.67 1.90
CA MET A 445 30.23 18.16 1.35
C MET A 445 29.64 17.02 2.18
N THR A 446 30.43 16.42 3.08
CA THR A 446 29.97 15.35 3.96
C THR A 446 29.29 15.94 5.19
N PHE A 447 28.01 15.62 5.36
CA PHE A 447 27.25 16.10 6.51
C PHE A 447 27.70 15.35 7.78
N SER A 448 28.36 16.07 8.69
CA SER A 448 28.88 15.55 9.96
C SER A 448 28.79 16.64 11.03
N PRO A 449 28.47 16.31 12.30
CA PRO A 449 28.27 17.32 13.35
C PRO A 449 29.49 18.19 13.66
N ASN A 450 30.68 17.84 13.16
CA ASN A 450 31.93 18.55 13.43
C ASN A 450 32.63 19.07 12.16
N THR A 451 31.96 19.04 10.99
CA THR A 451 32.53 19.57 9.74
C THR A 451 32.02 20.98 9.47
N ASN A 452 32.83 21.76 8.77
CA ASN A 452 32.37 23.05 8.28
C ASN A 452 31.48 22.85 7.06
N GLU A 453 30.39 23.61 6.98
CA GLU A 453 29.43 23.57 5.88
C GLU A 453 29.32 24.94 5.21
N PHE A 454 28.96 24.94 3.93
CA PHE A 454 28.60 26.17 3.23
C PHE A 454 27.15 26.54 3.53
N HIS A 455 26.94 27.77 3.99
CA HIS A 455 25.63 28.31 4.23
C HIS A 455 25.40 29.57 3.41
N ARG A 456 24.25 29.59 2.74
CA ARG A 456 23.71 30.79 2.11
C ARG A 456 22.79 31.51 3.11
N LEU A 457 23.17 32.71 3.51
CA LEU A 457 22.46 33.53 4.49
C LEU A 457 21.96 34.83 3.84
N ARG A 458 20.83 35.37 4.31
CA ARG A 458 20.48 36.75 3.97
C ARG A 458 21.40 37.70 4.71
N VAL A 459 21.73 38.84 4.09
CA VAL A 459 22.49 39.91 4.76
C VAL A 459 21.75 40.34 6.04
N PRO A 460 22.39 40.23 7.22
CA PRO A 460 21.82 40.71 8.48
C PRO A 460 21.49 42.21 8.40
N PRO A 461 20.39 42.68 9.02
CA PRO A 461 20.01 44.10 8.98
C PRO A 461 21.12 45.06 9.45
N SER A 462 22.00 44.61 10.35
CA SER A 462 23.16 45.37 10.84
C SER A 462 24.26 45.58 9.81
N LEU A 463 24.35 44.71 8.79
CA LEU A 463 25.37 44.74 7.75
C LEU A 463 24.86 45.37 6.43
N VAL A 464 23.57 45.73 6.34
CA VAL A 464 23.03 46.42 5.17
C VAL A 464 23.64 47.82 5.09
N GLY A 465 24.26 48.13 3.95
CA GLY A 465 25.00 49.38 3.73
C GLY A 465 26.46 49.35 4.15
N SER A 466 26.93 48.26 4.78
CA SER A 466 28.35 48.04 5.03
C SER A 466 29.06 47.50 3.78
N THR A 467 30.36 47.75 3.68
CA THR A 467 31.16 47.13 2.61
C THR A 467 31.43 45.66 2.90
N PHE A 468 31.68 44.86 1.86
CA PHE A 468 32.05 43.46 2.02
C PHE A 468 33.25 43.27 2.96
N ARG A 469 34.24 44.17 2.88
CA ARG A 469 35.38 44.16 3.81
C ARG A 469 34.94 44.35 5.27
N GLN A 470 34.05 45.31 5.54
CA GLN A 470 33.53 45.54 6.89
C GLN A 470 32.74 44.33 7.39
N ALA A 471 32.02 43.64 6.51
CA ALA A 471 31.35 42.40 6.85
C ALA A 471 32.35 41.26 7.15
N GLN A 472 33.47 41.16 6.42
CA GLN A 472 34.53 40.20 6.73
C GLN A 472 35.13 40.46 8.12
N GLU A 473 35.44 41.72 8.43
CA GLU A 473 35.93 42.14 9.76
C GLU A 473 34.90 41.78 10.86
N TYR A 474 33.61 42.01 10.62
CA TYR A 474 32.54 41.63 11.55
C TYR A 474 32.49 40.13 11.86
N PHE A 475 32.63 39.26 10.85
CA PHE A 475 32.62 37.80 11.07
C PHE A 475 33.90 37.28 11.72
N LEU A 476 35.03 37.98 11.54
CA LEU A 476 36.30 37.65 12.19
C LEU A 476 36.31 38.03 13.69
N ASP A 477 35.60 39.10 14.06
CA ASP A 477 35.51 39.60 15.44
C ASP A 477 34.49 38.81 16.30
N LEU A 478 33.76 37.84 15.72
CA LEU A 478 32.81 37.00 16.45
C LEU A 478 33.55 35.97 17.32
N ASP A 479 33.80 36.29 18.59
CA ASP A 479 34.49 35.43 19.57
C ASP A 479 33.81 34.07 19.82
N SER A 480 32.51 33.93 19.50
CA SER A 480 31.72 32.74 19.81
C SER A 480 31.82 31.63 18.76
N GLU A 481 32.03 31.97 17.48
CA GLU A 481 32.02 31.01 16.37
C GLU A 481 32.97 31.45 15.25
N ALA A 482 33.81 30.53 14.76
CA ALA A 482 34.68 30.78 13.62
C ALA A 482 33.87 30.75 12.32
N ILE A 483 33.38 31.91 11.88
CA ILE A 483 32.60 32.07 10.64
C ILE A 483 33.50 32.69 9.57
N LEU A 484 33.67 31.99 8.44
CA LEU A 484 34.44 32.50 7.30
C LEU A 484 33.49 33.03 6.22
N LEU A 485 33.53 34.34 5.95
CA LEU A 485 32.81 34.95 4.83
C LEU A 485 33.58 34.78 3.52
N LEU A 486 32.99 34.05 2.57
CA LEU A 486 33.63 33.66 1.31
C LEU A 486 33.25 34.57 0.14
N GLY A 487 32.00 35.03 0.10
CA GLY A 487 31.49 35.78 -1.04
C GLY A 487 30.06 36.26 -0.89
N ILE A 488 29.56 36.85 -1.98
CA ILE A 488 28.22 37.43 -2.09
C ILE A 488 27.57 36.83 -3.34
N ASP A 489 26.35 36.33 -3.18
CA ASP A 489 25.43 36.02 -4.27
C ASP A 489 24.40 37.16 -4.39
N GLY A 490 24.15 37.59 -5.62
CA GLY A 490 23.37 38.79 -5.93
C GLY A 490 21.86 38.65 -5.66
N PRO A 491 21.08 39.71 -5.97
CA PRO A 491 19.66 39.79 -5.64
C PRO A 491 18.75 38.87 -6.48
N GLU A 492 19.18 38.49 -7.69
CA GLU A 492 18.47 37.53 -8.55
C GLU A 492 19.13 36.15 -8.46
N GLN A 493 18.31 35.10 -8.32
CA GLN A 493 18.76 33.72 -8.34
C GLN A 493 19.32 33.41 -9.74
N GLN A 494 20.64 33.48 -9.89
CA GLN A 494 21.30 33.24 -11.17
C GLN A 494 21.10 31.79 -11.61
N ALA A 495 20.94 31.58 -12.92
CA ALA A 495 20.98 30.24 -13.48
C ALA A 495 22.32 29.58 -13.14
N TYR A 496 22.34 28.24 -13.01
CA TYR A 496 23.53 27.48 -12.63
C TYR A 496 24.80 27.85 -13.42
N GLN A 497 24.66 28.18 -14.72
CA GLN A 497 25.79 28.54 -15.58
C GLN A 497 26.35 29.95 -15.33
N ASP A 498 25.54 30.83 -14.74
CA ASP A 498 25.89 32.24 -14.52
C ASP A 498 26.27 32.53 -13.07
N PHE A 499 26.07 31.57 -12.15
CA PHE A 499 26.40 31.72 -10.74
C PHE A 499 27.89 32.02 -10.54
N ARG A 500 28.16 33.09 -9.78
CA ARG A 500 29.50 33.43 -9.34
C ARG A 500 29.52 33.60 -7.83
N LEU A 501 30.51 32.99 -7.16
CA LEU A 501 30.73 33.11 -5.72
C LEU A 501 30.89 34.59 -5.27
N CYS A 502 31.38 35.44 -6.17
CA CYS A 502 31.64 36.85 -5.94
C CYS A 502 31.11 37.67 -7.11
N VAL A 503 29.90 38.22 -6.96
CA VAL A 503 29.31 39.10 -7.99
C VAL A 503 30.16 40.38 -8.14
N GLY A 504 30.53 40.71 -9.38
CA GLY A 504 31.15 41.99 -9.73
C GLY A 504 32.63 42.14 -9.44
N ASN A 505 33.40 41.05 -9.24
CA ASN A 505 34.86 41.13 -9.05
C ASN A 505 35.61 41.44 -10.37
N ASP A 506 35.35 42.60 -10.94
CA ASP A 506 36.02 43.15 -12.12
C ASP A 506 37.08 44.17 -11.69
N ALA A 507 38.04 44.47 -12.58
CA ALA A 507 39.15 45.39 -12.28
C ALA A 507 38.68 46.79 -11.82
N ASP A 508 37.47 47.20 -12.22
CA ASP A 508 36.89 48.52 -11.93
C ASP A 508 36.08 48.57 -10.62
N ASN A 509 35.65 47.43 -10.04
CA ASN A 509 34.88 47.39 -8.80
C ASN A 509 35.26 46.16 -7.96
N PRO A 510 36.33 46.22 -7.16
CA PRO A 510 36.78 45.06 -6.40
C PRO A 510 35.75 44.68 -5.32
N LEU A 511 35.55 43.36 -5.12
CA LEU A 511 34.55 42.82 -4.18
C LEU A 511 34.59 43.46 -2.78
N ARG A 512 35.80 43.79 -2.30
CA ARG A 512 36.03 44.43 -0.99
C ARG A 512 35.23 45.72 -0.77
N ASP A 513 35.00 46.47 -1.85
CA ASP A 513 34.38 47.80 -1.84
C ASP A 513 32.88 47.72 -2.19
N HIS A 514 32.36 46.53 -2.47
CA HIS A 514 30.94 46.29 -2.74
C HIS A 514 30.10 46.56 -1.48
N VAL A 515 29.04 47.34 -1.62
CA VAL A 515 28.12 47.69 -0.53
C VAL A 515 26.98 46.70 -0.48
N LEU A 516 26.82 46.03 0.66
CA LEU A 516 25.81 44.99 0.86
C LEU A 516 24.39 45.55 0.88
N THR A 517 23.50 44.91 0.14
CA THR A 517 22.07 45.22 0.12
C THR A 517 21.25 44.16 0.83
N ALA A 518 20.02 44.49 1.25
CA ALA A 518 19.12 43.53 1.91
C ALA A 518 18.65 42.38 0.99
N SER A 519 18.83 42.53 -0.32
CA SER A 519 18.52 41.51 -1.32
C SER A 519 19.66 40.54 -1.57
N ASP A 520 20.88 40.87 -1.16
CA ASP A 520 22.03 40.01 -1.35
C ASP A 520 22.03 38.83 -0.37
N TYR A 521 22.77 37.80 -0.75
CA TYR A 521 23.03 36.65 0.09
C TYR A 521 24.52 36.52 0.37
N LEU A 522 24.86 36.32 1.63
CA LEU A 522 26.23 36.02 2.06
C LEU A 522 26.46 34.53 1.97
N ILE A 523 27.63 34.14 1.43
CA ILE A 523 28.11 32.77 1.42
C ILE A 523 29.14 32.65 2.53
N VAL A 524 28.81 31.88 3.56
CA VAL A 524 29.69 31.67 4.72
C VAL A 524 30.03 30.20 4.87
N CYS A 525 31.16 29.92 5.50
CA CYS A 525 31.60 28.60 5.92
C CYS A 525 31.68 28.58 7.45
N ALA A 526 30.91 27.70 8.08
CA ALA A 526 30.80 27.58 9.54
C ALA A 526 30.38 26.15 9.92
N VAL A 527 30.59 25.74 11.17
CA VAL A 527 30.20 24.40 11.66
C VAL A 527 28.68 24.28 11.81
N GLU A 528 28.03 25.32 12.33
CA GLU A 528 26.59 25.39 12.45
C GLU A 528 26.04 26.55 11.64
N ARG A 529 24.79 26.45 11.21
CA ARG A 529 24.13 27.52 10.45
C ARG A 529 23.99 28.76 11.35
N PRO A 530 24.63 29.89 11.02
CA PRO A 530 24.57 31.08 11.85
C PRO A 530 23.15 31.65 11.92
N GLY A 531 22.64 31.86 13.14
CA GLY A 531 21.32 32.44 13.39
C GLY A 531 21.40 33.96 13.53
N PHE A 532 20.95 34.71 12.51
CA PHE A 532 20.88 36.18 12.56
C PHE A 532 19.45 36.73 12.47
N GLU A 533 18.43 35.91 12.78
CA GLU A 533 17.03 36.34 12.67
C GLU A 533 16.66 37.44 13.68
N PRO A 534 15.86 38.44 13.28
CA PRO A 534 15.20 39.33 14.23
C PRO A 534 14.21 38.52 15.07
N HIS A 535 14.42 38.49 16.39
CA HIS A 535 13.62 37.75 17.35
C HIS A 535 12.10 37.91 17.14
N HIS A 536 11.41 36.80 16.84
CA HIS A 536 9.97 36.68 17.07
C HIS A 536 9.77 36.22 18.53
N PRO A 537 9.07 36.98 19.39
CA PRO A 537 9.07 36.79 20.85
C PRO A 537 8.38 35.51 21.38
N GLU A 538 7.90 34.59 20.54
CA GLU A 538 7.15 33.41 20.98
C GLU A 538 7.93 32.09 20.97
N LYS A 539 9.23 32.09 20.66
CA LYS A 539 10.09 30.88 20.73
C LYS A 539 11.25 30.97 21.73
N ALA A 540 11.05 31.70 22.83
CA ALA A 540 12.08 31.94 23.87
C ALA A 540 12.50 30.72 24.72
N TRP A 541 12.27 29.47 24.28
CA TRP A 541 12.55 28.29 25.11
C TRP A 541 13.55 27.30 24.52
N GLN A 542 14.15 27.55 23.36
CA GLN A 542 15.21 26.68 22.81
C GLN A 542 16.18 27.47 21.92
N THR A 543 17.05 28.29 22.50
CA THR A 543 18.42 28.54 22.01
C THR A 543 19.18 29.34 23.06
N HIS A 544 20.43 28.94 23.30
CA HIS A 544 21.30 29.49 24.32
C HIS A 544 21.50 31.00 24.16
N GLU A 545 21.38 31.71 25.28
CA GLU A 545 21.70 33.12 25.42
C GLU A 545 23.19 33.35 25.11
N LEU A 546 23.49 34.25 24.17
CA LEU A 546 24.82 34.85 24.03
C LEU A 546 25.10 35.74 25.24
N PRO A 547 26.18 35.54 26.02
CA PRO A 547 26.53 36.47 27.08
C PRO A 547 27.18 37.71 26.46
N ARG A 548 26.52 38.85 26.66
CA ARG A 548 27.12 40.18 26.48
C ARG A 548 28.33 40.33 27.41
N ARG A 549 29.47 40.76 26.87
CA ARG A 549 30.30 41.79 27.49
C ARG A 549 31.13 42.55 26.48
#